data_AF-A0A946MHQ4-F1
#
_entry.id   AF-A0A946MHQ4-F1
#
_cell.length_a   1.000
_cell.length_b   1.000
_cell.length_c   1.000
_cell.angle_alpha   90.00
_cell.angle_beta   90.00
_cell.angle_gamma   90.00
#
_symmetry.space_group_name_H-M   'P 1'
#
loop_
_entity.id
_entity.type
_entity.pdbx_description
1 polymer ?
#
loop_
_entity_poly.entity_id
_entity_poly.type
_entity_poly.pdbx_seq_one_letter_code
_entity_poly.pdbx_strand_id
1 'polypeptide(L)'
;MHIGDFKETYSSDQAVFINATSRFWLGILFALLILFPFVAGDYLLFMANLAGITIIGAVGLNILTGFAGLISLGHAAFIGVGGYTAAILSTR
;
A
#
# COMPACT_ATOMS: atom_id res chain seq x y z
N MET A 1 6.50 -27.41 12.15
CA MET A 1 7.69 -27.89 11.42
C MET A 1 7.19 -28.74 10.26
N HIS A 2 7.02 -28.13 9.08
CA HIS A 2 6.60 -28.83 7.87
C HIS A 2 7.86 -29.19 7.09
N ILE A 3 8.22 -30.47 7.08
CA ILE A 3 9.38 -30.99 6.34
C ILE A 3 8.80 -32.03 5.38
N GLY A 4 8.59 -31.63 4.13
CA GLY A 4 7.98 -32.48 3.11
C GLY A 4 7.70 -31.83 1.75
N ASP A 5 7.76 -30.51 1.62
CA ASP A 5 7.49 -29.83 0.34
C ASP A 5 8.79 -29.67 -0.48
N PHE A 6 9.31 -30.78 -1.01
CA PHE A 6 10.40 -30.72 -1.99
C PHE A 6 9.84 -30.29 -3.36
N LYS A 7 10.14 -29.04 -3.75
CA LYS A 7 9.73 -28.46 -5.03
C LYS A 7 10.67 -28.93 -6.14
N GLU A 8 10.26 -29.93 -6.92
CA GLU A 8 11.09 -30.50 -8.00
C GLU A 8 11.00 -29.76 -9.35
N THR A 9 10.17 -28.71 -9.48
CA THR A 9 9.99 -28.02 -10.78
C THR A 9 9.80 -26.51 -10.60
N TYR A 10 10.58 -25.70 -11.34
CA TYR A 10 10.52 -24.23 -11.34
C TYR A 10 9.11 -23.65 -11.55
N SER A 11 8.27 -24.32 -12.35
CA SER A 11 6.88 -23.93 -12.59
C SER A 11 5.98 -24.01 -11.34
N SER A 12 6.29 -24.89 -10.37
CA SER A 12 5.58 -24.95 -9.08
C SER A 12 6.04 -23.87 -8.09
N ASP A 13 7.22 -23.28 -8.30
CA ASP A 13 7.72 -22.19 -7.46
C ASP A 13 7.20 -20.81 -7.91
N GLN A 14 6.80 -20.70 -9.18
CA GLN A 14 6.19 -19.50 -9.78
C GLN A 14 4.68 -19.34 -9.48
N ALA A 15 4.05 -20.35 -8.87
CA ALA A 15 2.65 -20.24 -8.46
C ALA A 15 2.54 -19.27 -7.28
N VAL A 16 2.00 -18.07 -7.54
CA VAL A 16 1.74 -17.01 -6.54
C VAL A 16 0.98 -17.53 -5.30
N PHE A 17 0.23 -18.62 -5.45
CA PHE A 17 -0.51 -19.30 -4.39
C PHE A 17 -0.02 -20.74 -4.19
N ILE A 18 1.07 -20.88 -3.44
CA ILE A 18 1.70 -22.16 -3.10
C ILE A 18 0.85 -22.98 -2.09
N ASN A 19 0.08 -22.30 -1.22
CA ASN A 19 -0.66 -22.94 -0.13
C ASN A 19 -2.16 -22.59 -0.18
N ALA A 20 -3.03 -23.59 -0.03
CA ALA A 20 -4.47 -23.43 0.14
C ALA A 20 -4.81 -22.48 1.31
N THR A 21 -4.02 -22.52 2.38
CA THR A 21 -4.09 -21.59 3.52
C THR A 21 -3.84 -20.15 3.09
N SER A 22 -2.81 -19.86 2.30
CA SER A 22 -2.51 -18.49 1.85
C SER A 22 -3.64 -17.94 0.96
N ARG A 23 -4.19 -18.77 0.07
CA ARG A 23 -5.35 -18.40 -0.76
C ARG A 23 -6.61 -18.14 0.07
N PHE A 24 -6.83 -18.93 1.13
CA PHE A 24 -7.94 -18.73 2.06
C PHE A 24 -7.81 -17.41 2.84
N TRP A 25 -6.62 -17.13 3.40
CA TRP A 25 -6.35 -15.87 4.12
C TRP A 25 -6.44 -14.64 3.21
N LEU A 26 -5.96 -14.73 1.96
CA LEU A 26 -6.12 -13.65 0.98
C LEU A 26 -7.59 -13.44 0.59
N GLY A 27 -8.38 -14.53 0.46
CA GLY A 27 -9.82 -14.44 0.25
C GLY A 27 -10.54 -13.73 1.41
N ILE A 28 -10.18 -14.06 2.65
CA ILE A 28 -10.70 -13.39 3.85
C ILE A 28 -10.31 -11.91 3.89
N LEU A 29 -9.05 -11.59 3.57
CA LEU A 29 -8.57 -10.21 3.51
C LEU A 29 -9.39 -9.39 2.51
N PHE A 30 -9.61 -9.91 1.30
CA PHE A 30 -10.43 -9.26 0.28
C PHE A 30 -11.88 -9.10 0.69
N ALA A 31 -12.48 -10.14 1.29
CA ALA A 31 -13.85 -10.09 1.78
C ALA A 31 -14.01 -9.02 2.87
N LEU A 32 -13.05 -8.92 3.79
CA LEU A 32 -13.04 -7.91 4.85
C LEU A 32 -12.87 -6.49 4.27
N LEU A 33 -12.01 -6.33 3.26
CA LEU A 33 -11.81 -5.03 2.58
C LEU A 33 -13.09 -4.55 1.88
N ILE A 34 -13.88 -5.46 1.29
CA ILE A 34 -15.16 -5.16 0.63
C ILE A 34 -16.26 -4.87 1.65
N LEU A 35 -16.26 -5.57 2.79
CA LEU A 35 -17.22 -5.36 3.87
C LEU A 35 -16.94 -4.08 4.69
N PHE A 36 -15.68 -3.64 4.73
CA PHE A 36 -15.24 -2.45 5.46
C PHE A 36 -16.07 -1.18 5.18
N PRO A 37 -16.34 -0.78 3.91
CA PRO A 37 -17.14 0.42 3.63
C PRO A 37 -18.60 0.34 4.08
N PHE A 38 -19.16 -0.85 4.32
CA PHE A 38 -20.55 -1.01 4.76
C PHE A 38 -20.72 -0.90 6.28
N VAL A 39 -19.63 -1.02 7.04
CA VAL A 39 -19.63 -0.97 8.52
C VAL A 39 -18.95 0.31 9.03
N ALA A 40 -18.06 0.90 8.24
CA ALA A 40 -17.34 2.12 8.60
C ALA A 40 -18.20 3.37 8.43
N GLY A 41 -18.25 4.23 9.45
CA GLY A 41 -18.86 5.56 9.35
C GLY A 41 -18.05 6.51 8.44
N ASP A 42 -18.66 7.62 8.02
CA ASP A 42 -18.10 8.57 7.03
C ASP A 42 -16.66 9.02 7.35
N TYR A 43 -16.33 9.21 8.63
CA TYR A 43 -14.98 9.59 9.05
C TYR A 43 -13.94 8.49 8.80
N LEU A 44 -14.27 7.23 9.12
CA LEU A 44 -13.37 6.09 8.87
C LEU A 44 -13.22 5.86 7.36
N LEU A 45 -14.30 6.02 6.59
CA LEU A 45 -14.27 5.97 5.13
C LEU A 45 -13.34 7.04 4.55
N PHE A 46 -13.43 8.28 5.03
CA PHE A 46 -12.53 9.35 4.58
C PHE A 46 -11.06 9.05 4.91
N MET A 47 -10.78 8.64 6.14
CA MET A 47 -9.43 8.26 6.58
C MET A 47 -8.88 7.08 5.77
N ALA A 48 -9.70 6.05 5.50
CA ALA A 48 -9.30 4.90 4.70
C ALA A 48 -9.02 5.28 3.25
N ASN A 49 -9.83 6.14 2.64
CA ASN A 49 -9.56 6.67 1.30
C ASN A 49 -8.26 7.48 1.26
N LEU A 50 -8.05 8.36 2.23
CA LEU A 50 -6.82 9.15 2.34
C LEU A 50 -5.59 8.25 2.51
N ALA A 51 -5.68 7.23 3.36
CA ALA A 51 -4.63 6.24 3.54
C ALA A 51 -4.38 5.45 2.24
N GLY A 52 -5.43 5.02 1.54
CA GLY A 52 -5.30 4.30 0.27
C GLY A 52 -4.58 5.12 -0.80
N ILE A 53 -4.96 6.39 -0.97
CA ILE A 53 -4.32 7.30 -1.93
C ILE A 53 -2.84 7.50 -1.59
N THR A 54 -2.52 7.72 -0.30
CA THR A 54 -1.13 7.92 0.13
C THR A 54 -0.28 6.65 -0.01
N ILE A 55 -0.84 5.46 0.23
CA ILE A 55 -0.16 4.18 0.00
C ILE A 55 0.16 4.00 -1.50
N ILE A 56 -0.80 4.26 -2.39
CA ILE A 56 -0.56 4.17 -3.84
C ILE A 56 0.56 5.14 -4.26
N GLY A 57 0.53 6.36 -3.74
CA GLY A 57 1.60 7.35 -3.97
C GLY A 57 2.97 6.88 -3.45
N ALA A 58 3.01 6.29 -2.25
CA ALA A 58 4.24 5.77 -1.66
C ALA A 58 4.81 4.57 -2.43
N VAL A 59 3.96 3.66 -2.91
CA VAL A 59 4.38 2.54 -3.77
C VAL A 59 4.86 3.05 -5.12
N GLY A 60 4.15 3.99 -5.75
CA GLY A 60 4.60 4.62 -6.99
C GLY A 60 5.95 5.31 -6.82
N LEU A 61 6.15 6.00 -5.70
CA LEU A 61 7.43 6.59 -5.33
C LEU A 61 8.51 5.52 -5.16
N ASN A 62 8.22 4.43 -4.45
CA ASN A 62 9.16 3.32 -4.23
C ASN A 62 9.59 2.67 -5.54
N ILE A 63 8.67 2.55 -6.52
CA ILE A 63 9.00 2.04 -7.85
C ILE A 63 9.90 3.02 -8.60
N LEU A 64 9.58 4.32 -8.55
CA LEU A 64 10.35 5.36 -9.25
C LEU A 64 11.78 5.50 -8.69
N THR A 65 11.93 5.49 -7.37
CA THR A 65 13.24 5.59 -6.71
C THR A 65 13.99 4.27 -6.76
N GLY A 66 13.30 3.14 -6.57
CA GLY A 66 13.90 1.82 -6.48
C GLY A 66 14.29 1.21 -7.82
N PHE A 67 13.42 1.28 -8.84
CA PHE A 67 13.68 0.64 -10.14
C PHE A 67 14.21 1.61 -11.20
N ALA A 68 13.72 2.86 -11.22
CA ALA A 68 14.17 3.85 -12.21
C ALA A 68 15.32 4.75 -11.70
N GLY A 69 15.62 4.71 -10.40
CA GLY A 69 16.65 5.57 -9.79
C GLY A 69 16.32 7.06 -9.80
N LEU A 70 15.06 7.43 -10.07
CA LEU A 70 14.64 8.82 -10.15
C LEU A 70 14.29 9.36 -8.77
N ILE A 71 14.91 10.49 -8.39
CA ILE A 71 14.59 11.19 -7.14
C ILE A 71 13.29 11.98 -7.35
N SER A 72 12.27 11.73 -6.52
CA SER A 72 11.03 12.50 -6.53
C SER A 72 11.22 13.86 -5.83
N LEU A 73 11.73 14.83 -6.58
CA LEU A 73 11.93 16.20 -6.10
C LEU A 73 10.61 16.98 -5.96
N GLY A 74 9.59 16.66 -6.77
CA GLY A 74 8.31 17.35 -6.77
C GLY A 74 7.56 17.22 -5.44
N HIS A 75 7.49 16.02 -4.87
CA HIS A 75 6.78 15.78 -3.62
C HIS A 75 7.40 16.57 -2.46
N ALA A 76 8.74 16.58 -2.35
CA ALA A 76 9.45 17.35 -1.34
C ALA A 76 9.30 18.88 -1.53
N ALA A 77 9.35 19.36 -2.78
CA ALA A 77 9.17 20.78 -3.09
C ALA A 77 7.77 21.28 -2.71
N PHE A 78 6.71 20.52 -3.02
CA PHE A 78 5.34 20.91 -2.68
C PHE A 78 5.08 20.89 -1.17
N ILE A 79 5.61 19.89 -0.44
CA ILE A 79 5.54 19.87 1.04
C ILE A 79 6.25 21.09 1.63
N GLY A 80 7.45 21.41 1.13
CA GLY A 80 8.22 22.57 1.60
C GLY A 80 7.50 23.89 1.40
N VAL A 81 6.97 24.14 0.20
CA VAL A 81 6.21 25.37 -0.11
C VAL A 81 4.94 25.46 0.74
N GLY A 82 4.13 24.39 0.77
CA GLY A 82 2.89 24.38 1.55
C GLY A 82 3.10 24.55 3.05
N GLY A 83 4.12 23.90 3.62
CA GLY A 83 4.48 24.03 5.02
C GLY A 83 4.93 25.45 5.38
N TYR A 84 5.74 26.09 4.52
CA TYR A 84 6.19 27.47 4.74
C TYR A 84 5.03 28.47 4.63
N THR A 85 4.15 28.29 3.65
CA THR A 85 2.93 29.10 3.52
C THR A 85 2.03 28.95 4.74
N ALA A 86 1.79 27.72 5.23
CA ALA A 86 0.98 27.46 6.42
C ALA A 86 1.60 28.06 7.69
N ALA A 87 2.92 27.98 7.86
CA ALA A 87 3.62 28.57 9.00
C ALA A 87 3.47 30.10 9.03
N ILE A 88 3.60 30.76 7.87
CA ILE A 88 3.39 32.21 7.76
C ILE A 88 1.93 32.58 8.04
N LEU A 89 0.97 31.83 7.51
CA LEU A 89 -0.46 32.07 7.76
C LEU A 89 -0.84 31.83 9.22
N SER A 90 -0.24 30.85 9.88
CA SER A 90 -0.51 30.54 11.29
C SER A 90 0.15 31.51 12.27
N THR A 91 1.18 32.23 11.83
CA THR A 91 1.88 33.22 12.67
C THR A 91 1.23 34.60 12.59
N ARG A 92 0.32 34.82 11.64
CA ARG A 92 -0.49 36.04 11.52
C ARG A 92 -1.85 35.86 12.17
#